data_AF-A0A526PJB0-F1
#
_entry.id   AF-A0A526PJB0-F1
#
_cell.length_a   1.000
_cell.length_b   1.000
_cell.length_c   1.000
_cell.angle_alpha   90.00
_cell.angle_beta   90.00
_cell.angle_gamma   90.00
#
_symmetry.space_group_name_H-M   'P 1'
#
loop_
_entity.id
_entity.type
_entity.pdbx_description
1 polymer ?
#
loop_
_entity_poly.entity_id
_entity_poly.type
_entity_poly.pdbx_seq_one_letter_code
_entity_poly.pdbx_strand_id
1 'polypeptide(L)'
;MDRLSTKQTLAMLGLTHRNSLHARIEAGELTPIVDRGRNYYDRAEVERYIANKKSPPISDEEAHRRAQEAAEYADKGIEWPPR
;
A
#
# COMPACT_ATOMS: atom_id res chain seq x y z
N MET A 1 -0.10 7.44 -23.28
CA MET A 1 -0.76 7.30 -21.97
C MET A 1 -1.40 5.92 -21.92
N ASP A 2 -0.82 5.01 -21.15
CA ASP A 2 -1.36 3.67 -20.93
C ASP A 2 -2.56 3.76 -19.97
N ARG A 3 -3.76 3.63 -20.53
CA ARG A 3 -5.02 3.69 -19.79
C ARG A 3 -5.48 2.28 -19.42
N LEU A 4 -5.72 2.05 -18.14
CA LEU A 4 -6.27 0.81 -17.62
C LEU A 4 -7.78 0.93 -17.48
N SER A 5 -8.51 -0.10 -17.91
CA SER A 5 -9.92 -0.25 -17.58
C SER A 5 -10.09 -0.56 -16.08
N THR A 6 -11.28 -0.29 -15.54
CA THR A 6 -11.66 -0.70 -14.17
C THR A 6 -11.28 -2.15 -13.83
N LYS A 7 -11.49 -3.09 -14.77
CA LYS A 7 -11.17 -4.51 -14.56
C LYS A 7 -9.66 -4.75 -14.42
N GLN A 8 -8.85 -4.09 -15.25
CA GLN A 8 -7.38 -4.21 -15.18
C GLN A 8 -6.83 -3.57 -13.90
N THR A 9 -7.36 -2.40 -13.53
CA THR A 9 -6.99 -1.74 -12.28
C THR A 9 -7.31 -2.59 -11.06
N LEU A 10 -8.49 -3.22 -11.01
CA LEU A 10 -8.85 -4.16 -9.95
C LEU A 10 -7.86 -5.33 -9.85
N ALA A 11 -7.50 -5.92 -11.00
CA ALA A 11 -6.54 -7.02 -11.04
C ALA A 11 -5.14 -6.60 -10.55
N MET A 12 -4.65 -5.43 -10.96
CA MET A 12 -3.35 -4.90 -10.51
C MET A 12 -3.33 -4.61 -9.00
N LEU A 13 -4.46 -4.14 -8.47
CA LEU A 13 -4.60 -3.83 -7.06
C LEU A 13 -4.94 -5.05 -6.19
N GLY A 14 -5.07 -6.25 -6.78
CA GLY A 14 -5.48 -7.47 -6.08
C GLY A 14 -6.88 -7.40 -5.48
N LEU A 15 -7.77 -6.58 -6.05
CA LEU A 15 -9.14 -6.42 -5.56
C LEU A 15 -10.16 -7.20 -6.39
N THR A 16 -11.15 -7.75 -5.71
CA THR A 16 -12.25 -8.52 -6.35
C THR A 16 -13.49 -7.67 -6.61
N HIS A 17 -13.72 -6.61 -5.83
CA HIS A 17 -14.96 -5.84 -5.87
C HIS A 17 -14.78 -4.39 -6.33
N ARG A 18 -15.71 -3.93 -7.17
CA ARG A 18 -15.80 -2.54 -7.66
C ARG A 18 -16.01 -1.53 -6.52
N ASN A 19 -16.70 -1.93 -5.44
CA ASN A 19 -16.91 -1.07 -4.28
C ASN A 19 -15.59 -0.70 -3.59
N SER A 20 -14.61 -1.60 -3.58
CA SER A 20 -13.28 -1.33 -3.04
C SER A 20 -12.50 -0.32 -3.90
N LEU A 21 -12.82 -0.21 -5.19
CA LEU A 21 -12.27 0.83 -6.06
C LEU A 21 -12.95 2.18 -5.79
N HIS A 22 -14.26 2.20 -5.56
CA HIS A 22 -15.00 3.42 -5.19
C HIS A 22 -14.46 4.05 -3.91
N ALA A 23 -14.20 3.25 -2.87
CA ALA A 23 -13.62 3.76 -1.63
C ALA A 23 -12.26 4.47 -1.84
N ARG A 24 -11.45 4.02 -2.81
CA ARG A 24 -10.16 4.65 -3.14
C ARG A 24 -10.31 5.95 -3.90
N ILE A 25 -11.36 6.06 -4.72
CA ILE A 25 -11.73 7.30 -5.41
C ILE A 25 -12.24 8.32 -4.39
N GLU A 26 -13.11 7.90 -3.46
CA GLU A 26 -13.61 8.76 -2.37
C GLU A 26 -12.50 9.23 -1.44
N ALA A 27 -11.50 8.38 -1.18
CA ALA A 27 -10.31 8.74 -0.42
C ALA A 27 -9.34 9.66 -1.19
N GLY A 28 -9.60 9.98 -2.47
CA GLY A 28 -8.73 10.78 -3.31
C GLY A 28 -7.41 10.10 -3.68
N GLU A 29 -7.32 8.78 -3.51
CA GLU A 29 -6.11 7.99 -3.77
C GLU A 29 -5.93 7.67 -5.26
N LEU A 30 -7.03 7.64 -6.02
CA LEU A 30 -7.06 7.35 -7.46
C LEU A 30 -8.07 8.25 -8.18
N THR A 31 -7.70 8.74 -9.37
CA THR A 31 -8.56 9.61 -10.17
C THR A 31 -9.08 8.86 -11.41
N PRO A 32 -10.40 8.66 -11.55
CA PRO A 32 -10.97 8.06 -12.75
C PRO A 32 -10.97 9.07 -13.91
N ILE A 33 -10.44 8.66 -15.05
CA ILE A 33 -10.59 9.34 -16.33
C ILE A 33 -11.84 8.79 -17.00
N VAL A 34 -12.88 9.61 -17.08
CA VAL A 34 -14.15 9.22 -17.72
C VAL A 34 -14.05 9.42 -19.23
N ASP A 35 -14.19 8.33 -19.98
CA ASP A 35 -14.23 8.35 -21.45
C ASP A 35 -15.39 7.49 -21.94
N ARG A 36 -16.30 8.10 -22.72
CA ARG A 36 -17.50 7.44 -23.29
C ARG A 36 -18.32 6.65 -22.24
N GLY A 37 -18.48 7.22 -21.05
CA GLY A 37 -19.24 6.60 -19.95
C GLY A 37 -18.53 5.43 -19.26
N ARG A 38 -17.26 5.18 -19.56
CA ARG A 38 -16.42 4.18 -18.89
C ARG A 38 -15.31 4.86 -18.10
N ASN A 39 -14.95 4.26 -16.97
CA ASN A 39 -13.86 4.74 -16.13
C ASN A 39 -12.56 4.07 -16.54
N TYR A 40 -11.56 4.90 -16.77
CA TYR A 40 -10.18 4.50 -17.03
C TYR A 40 -9.27 5.08 -15.95
N TYR A 41 -8.10 4.47 -15.77
CA TYR A 41 -7.11 4.90 -14.79
C TYR A 41 -5.75 4.97 -15.47
N ASP A 42 -4.92 5.93 -15.09
CA ASP A 42 -3.55 5.97 -15.58
C ASP A 42 -2.74 4.85 -14.93
N ARG A 43 -2.04 4.07 -15.75
CA ARG A 43 -1.23 2.95 -15.26
C ARG A 43 -0.16 3.39 -14.27
N ALA A 44 0.53 4.51 -14.54
CA ALA A 44 1.60 4.99 -13.68
C ALA A 44 1.06 5.47 -12.32
N GLU A 45 -0.15 6.05 -12.30
CA GLU A 45 -0.83 6.42 -11.05
C GLU A 45 -1.17 5.18 -10.21
N VAL A 46 -1.71 4.12 -10.83
CA VAL A 46 -2.04 2.86 -10.16
C VAL A 46 -0.77 2.17 -9.63
N GLU A 47 0.31 2.14 -10.39
CA GLU A 47 1.60 1.57 -9.96
C GLU A 47 2.21 2.35 -8.78
N ARG A 48 2.17 3.70 -8.84
CA ARG A 48 2.61 4.56 -7.75
C ARG A 48 1.76 4.36 -6.49
N TYR A 49 0.46 4.17 -6.62
CA TYR A 49 -0.42 3.85 -5.51
C TYR A 49 -0.03 2.52 -4.84
N ILE A 50 0.23 1.47 -5.64
CA ILE A 50 0.68 0.18 -5.13
C ILE A 50 2.01 0.35 -4.39
N ALA A 51 2.97 1.06 -4.99
CA ALA A 51 4.27 1.31 -4.38
C ALA A 51 4.14 2.04 -3.03
N ASN A 52 3.30 3.09 -2.96
CA ASN A 52 3.05 3.84 -1.73
C ASN A 52 2.34 3.02 -0.65
N LYS A 53 1.41 2.11 -1.00
CA LYS A 53 0.76 1.21 -0.05
C LYS A 53 1.66 0.05 0.41
N LYS A 54 2.63 -0.33 -0.42
CA LYS A 54 3.58 -1.43 -0.12
C LYS A 54 4.71 -0.98 0.79
N SER A 55 4.96 0.33 0.91
CA SER A 55 5.72 0.88 2.03
C SER A 55 4.86 0.75 3.29
N PRO A 56 5.20 -0.14 4.23
CA PRO A 56 4.48 -0.16 5.49
C PRO A 56 4.69 1.19 6.18
N PRO A 57 3.68 1.79 6.84
CA PRO A 57 3.90 2.86 7.77
C PRO A 57 4.49 2.25 9.06
N ILE A 58 5.67 1.66 8.95
CA ILE A 58 6.56 1.64 10.10
C ILE A 58 7.32 2.92 9.90
N SER A 59 6.95 3.99 10.62
CA SER A 59 7.86 5.10 10.83
C SER A 59 9.23 4.48 11.04
N ASP A 60 10.20 4.77 10.16
CA ASP A 60 11.55 4.21 10.22
C ASP A 60 12.11 4.24 11.65
N GLU A 61 11.71 5.23 12.43
CA GLU A 61 12.02 5.42 13.84
C GLU A 61 11.60 4.27 14.78
N GLU A 62 10.44 3.64 14.57
CA GLU A 62 9.93 2.57 15.45
C GLU A 62 10.52 1.20 15.09
N ALA A 63 10.81 0.97 13.81
CA ALA A 63 11.59 -0.18 13.35
C ALA A 63 13.04 -0.11 13.83
N HIS A 64 13.65 1.08 13.76
CA HIS A 64 15.03 1.29 14.22
C HIS A 64 15.13 1.19 15.74
N ARG A 65 14.15 1.71 16.49
CA ARG A 65 14.10 1.57 17.95
C ARG A 65 13.96 0.10 18.37
N ARG A 66 13.07 -0.68 17.74
CA ARG A 66 12.95 -2.12 18.03
C ARG A 66 14.21 -2.91 17.65
N ALA A 67 14.88 -2.56 16.56
CA ALA A 67 16.14 -3.21 16.18
C ALA A 67 17.27 -2.87 17.17
N GLN A 68 17.34 -1.63 17.68
CA GLN A 68 18.29 -1.23 18.71
C GLN A 68 17.98 -1.88 20.06
N GLU A 69 16.72 -1.92 20.50
CA GLU A 69 16.33 -2.62 21.72
C GLU A 69 16.67 -4.12 21.62
N ALA A 70 16.34 -4.78 20.51
CA ALA A 70 16.68 -6.19 20.31
C ALA A 70 18.20 -6.46 20.31
N ALA A 71 19.00 -5.55 19.76
CA ALA A 71 20.46 -5.62 19.83
C ALA A 71 20.98 -5.41 21.27
N GLU A 72 20.36 -4.52 22.04
CA GLU A 72 20.71 -4.28 23.44
C GLU A 72 20.38 -5.49 24.34
N TYR A 73 19.26 -6.19 24.10
CA TYR A 73 18.94 -7.44 24.80
C TYR A 73 19.90 -8.58 24.44
N ALA A 74 20.35 -8.66 23.18
CA ALA A 74 21.31 -9.65 22.72
C ALA A 74 22.72 -9.44 23.32
N ASP A 75 23.15 -8.18 23.47
CA ASP A 75 24.40 -7.83 24.15
C ASP A 75 24.36 -8.13 25.66
N LYS A 76 23.18 -7.96 26.29
CA LYS A 76 22.97 -8.25 27.72
C LYS A 76 22.80 -9.73 28.05
N GLY A 77 22.73 -10.62 27.05
CA GLY A 77 22.64 -12.08 27.27
C GLY A 77 21.36 -12.54 27.97
N ILE A 78 20.26 -11.80 27.83
CA ILE A 78 18.98 -12.09 28.50
C ILE A 78 18.05 -12.85 27.53
N GLU A 79 17.65 -14.07 27.89
CA GLU A 79 16.69 -14.90 27.14
C GLU A 79 15.27 -14.31 27.22
N TRP A 80 14.58 -14.27 26.08
CA TRP A 80 13.16 -13.86 25.95
C TRP A 80 12.26 -15.10 25.76
N PRO A 81 11.04 -15.17 26.34
CA PRO A 81 10.37 -14.19 27.21
C PRO A 81 10.64 -14.40 28.71
N PRO A 82 10.60 -13.34 29.54
CA PRO A 82 10.67 -13.48 31.00
C PRO A 82 9.42 -14.23 31.51
N ARG A 83 9.64 -15.25 32.34
CA ARG A 83 8.58 -15.93 33.10
C ARG A 83 8.14 -15.12 34.30
#